data_AF-A0A952PRH0-F1
#
_entry.id   AF-A0A952PRH0-F1
#
_cell.length_a   1.000
_cell.length_b   1.000
_cell.length_c   1.000
_cell.angle_alpha   90.00
_cell.angle_beta   90.00
_cell.angle_gamma   90.00
#
_symmetry.space_group_name_H-M   'P 1'
#
loop_
_entity.id
_entity.type
_entity.pdbx_description
1 polymer ?
#
loop_
_entity_poly.entity_id
_entity_poly.type
_entity_poly.pdbx_seq_one_letter_code
_entity_poly.pdbx_strand_id
1 'polypeptide(L)'
;MTKSREIEKLIENMKDALSSNEEVSNRKSPEELLYTRDSLKSFKTNQAWPGRNYILVGNSYNVEKRVIDTSGATRRTACIAVVLERGRSNRRCVSIEEALKVPGFVECLSRFEYEWLKKQPPSTLLGPAFDNDGNLVQESFAVWRREETYRTHSRKPVLSGRYRRTY
;
A
#
# COMPACT_ATOMS: atom_id res chain seq x y z
N MET A 1 14.62 61.76 -22.84
CA MET A 1 13.63 61.48 -21.77
C MET A 1 12.82 60.22 -22.16
N THR A 2 13.43 59.04 -22.09
CA THR A 2 12.83 57.81 -22.66
C THR A 2 13.06 56.54 -21.82
N LYS A 3 13.96 56.56 -20.83
CA LYS A 3 14.27 55.39 -20.00
C LYS A 3 13.22 55.04 -18.94
N SER A 4 12.39 56.00 -18.51
CA SER A 4 11.37 55.73 -17.46
C SER A 4 10.21 54.88 -17.95
N ARG A 5 9.82 54.99 -19.24
CA ARG A 5 8.67 54.24 -19.78
C ARG A 5 8.96 52.76 -20.00
N GLU A 6 10.22 52.38 -20.22
CA GLU A 6 10.62 50.97 -20.35
C GLU A 6 10.65 50.27 -18.98
N ILE A 7 11.06 51.00 -17.93
CA ILE A 7 11.07 50.48 -16.56
C ILE A 7 9.63 50.27 -16.05
N GLU A 8 8.72 51.21 -16.34
CA GLU A 8 7.30 51.06 -15.98
C GLU A 8 6.66 49.84 -16.65
N LYS A 9 6.93 49.59 -17.95
CA LYS A 9 6.47 48.38 -18.64
C LYS A 9 7.07 47.09 -18.08
N LEU A 10 8.33 47.12 -17.63
CA LEU A 10 8.96 45.97 -16.98
C LEU A 10 8.33 45.66 -15.62
N ILE A 11 8.02 46.69 -14.84
CA ILE A 11 7.35 46.53 -13.53
C ILE A 11 5.92 46.02 -13.71
N GLU A 12 5.20 46.48 -14.74
CA GLU A 12 3.84 46.02 -15.06
C GLU A 12 3.83 44.55 -15.50
N ASN A 13 4.76 44.14 -16.37
CA ASN A 13 4.93 42.74 -16.77
C ASN A 13 5.34 41.81 -15.60
N MET A 14 6.12 42.30 -14.62
CA MET A 14 6.45 41.53 -13.42
C MET A 14 5.26 41.41 -12.45
N LYS A 15 4.36 42.40 -12.40
CA LYS A 15 3.14 42.32 -11.59
C LYS A 15 2.16 41.30 -12.14
N ASP A 16 2.01 41.21 -13.46
CA ASP A 16 1.13 40.22 -14.09
C ASP A 16 1.68 38.79 -13.91
N ALA A 17 3.01 38.60 -13.93
CA ALA A 17 3.64 37.32 -13.63
C ALA A 17 3.55 36.91 -12.14
N LEU A 18 3.38 37.87 -11.24
CA LEU A 18 3.18 37.64 -9.80
C LEU A 18 1.71 37.51 -9.40
N SER A 19 0.77 37.98 -10.23
CA SER A 19 -0.68 37.84 -10.01
C SER A 19 -1.24 36.50 -10.48
N SER A 20 -0.47 35.68 -11.19
CA SER A 20 -0.86 34.32 -11.61
C SER A 20 -0.43 33.22 -10.64
N ASN A 21 0.16 33.56 -9.48
CA ASN A 21 0.38 32.64 -8.36
C ASN A 21 -0.68 32.84 -7.27
N GLU A 22 -1.96 32.77 -7.67
CA GLU A 22 -3.00 32.27 -6.76
C GLU A 22 -2.70 30.79 -6.47
N GLU A 23 -1.69 30.54 -5.62
CA GLU A 23 -1.71 29.36 -4.76
C GLU A 23 -2.90 29.55 -3.83
N VAL A 24 -4.07 29.15 -4.35
CA VAL A 24 -5.23 28.82 -3.55
C VAL A 24 -4.73 27.87 -2.48
N SER A 25 -4.58 28.41 -1.28
CA SER A 25 -4.39 27.70 -0.02
C SER A 25 -5.58 26.78 0.19
N ASN A 26 -5.62 25.69 -0.57
CA ASN A 26 -6.51 24.57 -0.38
C ASN A 26 -5.89 23.70 0.73
N ARG A 27 -5.87 24.24 1.94
CA ARG A 27 -5.52 23.46 3.14
C ARG A 27 -6.68 22.53 3.41
N LYS A 28 -6.65 21.38 2.73
CA LYS A 28 -7.54 20.26 2.96
C LYS A 28 -7.53 19.92 4.44
N SER A 29 -8.71 19.68 5.00
CA SER A 29 -8.83 19.29 6.41
C SER A 29 -8.05 17.99 6.67
N PRO A 30 -7.61 17.71 7.90
CA PRO A 30 -6.95 16.45 8.24
C PRO A 30 -7.79 15.21 7.84
N GLU A 31 -9.11 15.35 7.82
CA GLU A 31 -10.04 14.31 7.36
C GLU A 31 -10.02 14.16 5.82
N GLU A 32 -9.88 15.23 5.05
CA GLU A 32 -9.71 15.16 3.59
C GLU A 32 -8.35 14.58 3.17
N LEU A 33 -7.32 14.66 4.01
CA LEU A 33 -6.05 13.96 3.78
C LEU A 33 -6.16 12.44 3.92
N LEU A 34 -7.11 11.95 4.74
CA LEU A 34 -7.43 10.51 4.79
C LEU A 34 -8.15 10.02 3.52
N TYR A 35 -8.81 10.93 2.79
CA TYR A 35 -9.60 10.62 1.60
C TYR A 35 -9.01 11.10 0.26
N THR A 36 -7.90 11.85 0.26
CA THR A 36 -7.09 12.18 -0.92
C THR A 36 -6.01 11.09 -1.07
N ARG A 37 -6.30 9.85 -1.48
CA ARG A 37 -6.63 9.34 -2.84
C ARG A 37 -5.70 9.68 -4.01
N ASP A 38 -4.50 10.17 -3.76
CA ASP A 38 -3.42 10.00 -4.73
C ASP A 38 -2.68 8.69 -4.41
N SER A 39 -2.78 7.58 -5.12
CA SER A 39 -3.85 7.00 -5.91
C SER A 39 -3.76 5.49 -5.67
N LEU A 40 -4.26 5.03 -4.51
CA LEU A 40 -4.51 3.60 -4.32
C LEU A 40 -5.61 3.06 -5.24
N LYS A 41 -6.17 3.87 -6.16
CA LYS A 41 -7.07 3.40 -7.23
C LYS A 41 -6.41 2.33 -8.09
N SER A 42 -5.09 2.39 -8.30
CA SER A 42 -4.33 1.35 -9.02
C SER A 42 -4.33 0.01 -8.27
N PHE A 43 -4.49 0.04 -6.95
CA PHE A 43 -4.67 -1.14 -6.09
C PHE A 43 -6.16 -1.47 -5.82
N LYS A 44 -7.10 -0.86 -6.55
CA LYS A 44 -8.54 -1.15 -6.47
C LYS A 44 -9.15 -1.53 -7.82
N THR A 45 -8.34 -1.78 -8.85
CA THR A 45 -8.76 -2.49 -10.07
C THR A 45 -8.85 -3.99 -9.79
N ASN A 46 -9.56 -4.76 -10.61
CA ASN A 46 -9.68 -6.23 -10.47
C ASN A 46 -8.32 -6.99 -10.46
N GLN A 47 -7.20 -6.28 -10.67
CA GLN A 47 -5.82 -6.76 -10.63
C GLN A 47 -5.03 -6.31 -9.39
N ALA A 48 -5.68 -5.68 -8.41
CA ALA A 48 -5.07 -5.30 -7.15
C ALA A 48 -4.31 -6.48 -6.53
N TRP A 49 -3.01 -6.32 -6.28
CA TRP A 49 -2.21 -7.33 -5.61
C TRP A 49 -2.43 -7.22 -4.09
N PRO A 50 -2.61 -8.32 -3.33
CA PRO A 50 -2.67 -9.73 -3.75
C PRO A 50 -4.06 -10.19 -4.23
N GLY A 51 -5.05 -9.32 -4.15
CA GLY A 51 -6.39 -9.48 -4.70
C GLY A 51 -7.30 -8.33 -4.27
N ARG A 52 -8.38 -8.08 -5.00
CA ARG A 52 -9.38 -7.02 -4.67
C ARG A 52 -10.07 -7.14 -3.31
N ASN A 53 -9.97 -8.32 -2.67
CA ASN A 53 -10.57 -8.60 -1.37
C ASN A 53 -9.57 -8.37 -0.22
N TYR A 54 -8.42 -7.75 -0.48
CA TYR A 54 -7.38 -7.53 0.52
C TYR A 54 -7.12 -6.04 0.69
N ILE A 55 -6.84 -5.65 1.92
CA ILE A 55 -6.45 -4.31 2.32
C ILE A 55 -5.02 -4.33 2.87
N LEU A 56 -4.24 -3.31 2.52
CA LEU A 56 -2.92 -3.10 3.11
C LEU A 56 -3.10 -2.64 4.55
N VAL A 57 -2.57 -3.41 5.50
CA VAL A 57 -2.58 -3.08 6.93
C VAL A 57 -1.39 -2.20 7.28
N GLY A 58 -0.24 -2.47 6.65
CA GLY A 58 0.98 -1.73 6.87
C GLY A 58 2.18 -2.40 6.24
N ASN A 59 3.30 -1.69 6.23
CA ASN A 59 4.59 -2.18 5.79
C ASN A 59 5.52 -2.31 6.99
N SER A 60 6.45 -3.26 6.91
CA SER A 60 7.48 -3.49 7.92
C SER A 60 8.66 -2.49 7.80
N TYR A 61 8.58 -1.54 6.86
CA TYR A 61 9.66 -0.59 6.57
C TYR A 61 9.61 0.62 7.51
N ASN A 62 10.79 1.09 7.92
CA ASN A 62 10.93 2.36 8.61
C ASN A 62 11.54 3.39 7.63
N VAL A 63 10.77 4.41 7.29
CA VAL A 63 11.12 5.46 6.31
C VAL A 63 12.36 6.25 6.71
N GLU A 64 12.62 6.34 8.02
CA GLU A 64 13.70 7.15 8.57
C GLU A 64 15.06 6.43 8.54
N LYS A 65 15.07 5.13 8.23
CA LYS A 65 16.30 4.35 8.19
C LYS A 65 16.95 4.52 6.82
N ARG A 66 18.02 5.32 6.74
CA ARG A 66 18.95 5.25 5.61
C ARG A 66 19.48 3.82 5.53
N VAL A 67 19.19 3.14 4.43
CA VAL A 67 19.67 1.78 4.17
C VAL A 67 21.18 1.86 3.96
N ILE A 68 21.93 1.52 4.99
CA ILE A 68 23.36 1.22 4.86
C ILE A 68 23.44 -0.28 4.65
N ASP A 69 24.00 -0.69 3.52
CA ASP A 69 24.18 -2.09 3.18
C ASP A 69 25.14 -2.72 4.20
N THR A 70 24.55 -3.49 5.11
CA THR A 70 25.23 -4.16 6.21
C THR A 70 24.94 -5.65 6.13
N SER A 71 25.79 -6.49 6.72
CA SER A 71 25.56 -7.94 6.75
C SER A 71 24.18 -8.32 7.33
N GLY A 72 23.63 -7.50 8.24
CA GLY A 72 22.28 -7.65 8.78
C GLY A 72 21.17 -7.38 7.76
N ALA A 73 21.34 -6.36 6.91
CA ALA A 73 20.44 -6.05 5.80
C ALA A 73 20.41 -7.16 4.75
N THR A 74 21.57 -7.69 4.37
CA THR A 74 21.66 -8.83 3.43
C THR A 74 20.98 -10.07 3.98
N ARG A 75 21.22 -10.43 5.26
CA ARG A 75 20.56 -11.57 5.91
C ARG A 75 19.05 -11.40 5.92
N ARG A 76 18.57 -10.20 6.28
CA ARG A 76 17.15 -9.91 6.34
C ARG A 76 16.48 -10.02 4.98
N THR A 77 17.08 -9.44 3.94
CA THR A 77 16.61 -9.55 2.56
C THR A 77 16.48 -11.00 2.14
N ALA A 78 17.49 -11.83 2.41
CA ALA A 78 17.46 -13.25 2.09
C ALA A 78 16.34 -14.00 2.85
N CYS A 79 16.18 -13.74 4.15
CA CYS A 79 15.12 -14.35 4.96
C CYS A 79 13.71 -14.00 4.45
N ILE A 80 13.49 -12.74 4.08
CA ILE A 80 12.22 -12.28 3.51
C ILE A 80 11.99 -12.95 2.15
N ALA A 81 12.98 -12.94 1.26
CA ALA A 81 12.88 -13.57 -0.05
C ALA A 81 12.49 -15.07 0.06
N VAL A 82 13.19 -15.83 0.91
CA VAL A 82 12.92 -17.26 1.15
C VAL A 82 11.50 -17.51 1.64
N VAL A 83 10.98 -16.65 2.51
CA VAL A 83 9.60 -16.79 3.01
C VAL A 83 8.58 -16.47 1.92
N LEU A 84 8.81 -15.43 1.13
CA LEU A 84 7.89 -15.02 0.08
C LEU A 84 7.89 -15.99 -1.11
N GLU A 85 9.01 -16.68 -1.37
CA GLU A 85 9.09 -17.76 -2.35
C GLU A 85 8.22 -18.97 -2.00
N ARG A 86 7.94 -19.20 -0.72
CA ARG A 86 7.00 -20.25 -0.29
C ARG A 86 5.55 -19.92 -0.61
N GLY A 87 5.28 -18.68 -1.03
CA GLY A 87 3.94 -18.22 -1.39
C GLY A 87 3.37 -18.97 -2.60
N ARG A 88 2.15 -19.48 -2.47
CA ARG A 88 1.51 -20.27 -3.52
C ARG A 88 1.08 -19.40 -4.72
N SER A 89 1.08 -20.01 -5.91
CA SER A 89 0.47 -19.47 -7.13
C SER A 89 1.04 -18.13 -7.62
N ASN A 90 2.37 -17.97 -7.61
CA ASN A 90 3.10 -16.82 -8.18
C ASN A 90 2.77 -15.45 -7.58
N ARG A 91 2.01 -15.38 -6.49
CA ARG A 91 1.70 -14.09 -5.86
C ARG A 91 2.78 -13.59 -4.91
N ARG A 92 3.78 -14.43 -4.61
CA ARG A 92 4.80 -14.17 -3.56
C ARG A 92 4.14 -13.73 -2.25
N CYS A 93 3.02 -14.39 -1.92
CA CYS A 93 2.26 -14.15 -0.70
C CYS A 93 2.18 -15.42 0.13
N VAL A 94 2.47 -15.29 1.42
CA VAL A 94 2.42 -16.37 2.39
C VAL A 94 1.53 -15.97 3.56
N SER A 95 0.82 -16.90 4.18
CA SER A 95 0.07 -16.56 5.39
C SER A 95 1.03 -16.28 6.55
N ILE A 96 0.61 -15.45 7.51
CA ILE A 96 1.39 -15.23 8.74
C ILE A 96 1.62 -16.55 9.46
N GLU A 97 0.62 -17.43 9.47
CA GLU A 97 0.75 -18.75 10.08
C GLU A 97 1.88 -19.60 9.47
N GLU A 98 2.01 -19.58 8.14
CA GLU A 98 3.08 -20.30 7.45
C GLU A 98 4.43 -19.59 7.59
N ALA A 99 4.44 -18.26 7.54
CA ALA A 99 5.66 -17.47 7.66
C ALA A 99 6.32 -17.60 9.04
N LEU A 100 5.54 -17.57 10.12
CA LEU A 100 6.04 -17.70 11.49
C LEU A 100 6.54 -19.12 11.82
N LYS A 101 6.27 -20.11 10.98
CA LYS A 101 6.86 -21.46 11.07
C LYS A 101 8.28 -21.52 10.50
N VAL A 102 8.76 -20.46 9.82
CA VAL A 102 10.10 -20.41 9.24
C VAL A 102 11.08 -19.81 10.27
N PRO A 103 11.98 -20.61 10.88
CA PRO A 103 12.82 -20.12 11.99
C PRO A 103 13.69 -18.92 11.59
N GLY A 104 14.32 -18.99 10.41
CA GLY A 104 15.18 -17.91 9.92
C GLY A 104 14.43 -16.59 9.69
N PHE A 105 13.12 -16.63 9.41
CA PHE A 105 12.31 -15.43 9.32
C PHE A 105 12.01 -14.86 10.69
N VAL A 106 11.60 -15.69 11.65
CA VAL A 106 11.34 -15.24 13.01
C VAL A 106 12.59 -14.59 13.63
N GLU A 107 13.77 -15.15 13.38
CA GLU A 107 15.04 -14.59 13.81
C GLU A 107 15.39 -13.24 13.17
N CYS A 108 14.90 -12.96 11.95
CA CYS A 108 15.19 -11.70 11.25
C CYS A 108 14.18 -10.58 11.56
N LEU A 109 13.08 -10.90 12.25
CA LEU A 109 12.10 -9.93 12.70
C LEU A 109 12.62 -9.17 13.92
N SER A 110 12.38 -7.86 13.92
CA SER A 110 12.44 -7.09 15.16
C SER A 110 11.35 -7.56 16.12
N ARG A 111 11.55 -7.30 17.41
CA ARG A 111 10.55 -7.57 18.44
C ARG A 111 9.19 -6.96 18.11
N PHE A 112 9.17 -5.73 17.60
CA PHE A 112 7.93 -5.03 17.26
C PHE A 112 7.20 -5.69 16.10
N GLU A 113 7.92 -6.10 15.05
CA GLU A 113 7.33 -6.82 13.92
C GLU A 113 6.78 -8.17 14.35
N TYR A 114 7.52 -8.94 15.13
CA TYR A 114 7.06 -10.23 15.62
C TYR A 114 5.78 -10.13 16.45
N GLU A 115 5.74 -9.19 17.39
CA GLU A 115 4.55 -8.90 18.21
C GLU A 115 3.38 -8.39 17.36
N TRP A 116 3.66 -7.54 16.36
CA TRP A 116 2.65 -7.05 15.44
C TRP A 116 2.02 -8.17 14.64
N LEU A 117 2.83 -9.08 14.08
CA LEU A 117 2.38 -10.22 13.29
C LEU A 117 1.57 -11.21 14.14
N LYS A 118 1.98 -11.48 15.38
CA LYS A 118 1.24 -12.34 16.31
C LYS A 118 -0.17 -11.83 16.64
N LYS A 119 -0.38 -10.52 16.62
CA LYS A 119 -1.71 -9.90 16.84
C LYS A 119 -2.61 -9.94 15.61
N GLN A 120 -2.07 -10.28 14.43
CA GLN A 120 -2.88 -10.38 13.22
C GLN A 120 -3.59 -11.74 13.15
N PRO A 121 -4.74 -11.82 12.46
CA PRO A 121 -5.37 -13.09 12.14
C PRO A 121 -4.39 -14.02 11.38
N PRO A 122 -4.37 -15.34 11.65
CA PRO A 122 -3.45 -16.29 10.99
C PRO A 122 -3.56 -16.31 9.45
N SER A 123 -4.75 -15.99 8.93
CA SER A 123 -5.06 -15.94 7.49
C SER A 123 -4.60 -14.66 6.79
N THR A 124 -4.06 -13.69 7.54
CA THR A 124 -3.44 -12.47 7.00
C THR A 124 -2.22 -12.86 6.17
N LEU A 125 -2.00 -12.17 5.06
CA LEU A 125 -0.92 -12.46 4.14
C LEU A 125 0.26 -11.50 4.36
N LEU A 126 1.46 -12.03 4.20
CA LEU A 126 2.69 -11.28 3.98
C LEU A 126 3.02 -11.30 2.49
N GLY A 127 3.60 -10.22 1.99
CA GLY A 127 4.17 -10.19 0.65
C GLY A 127 5.17 -9.04 0.46
N PRO A 128 5.69 -8.80 -0.77
CA PRO A 128 6.59 -7.70 -1.08
C PRO A 128 6.07 -6.32 -0.65
N ALA A 129 6.99 -5.50 -0.15
CA ALA A 129 6.77 -4.08 0.10
C ALA A 129 7.31 -3.23 -1.04
N PHE A 130 6.62 -2.14 -1.37
CA PHE A 130 7.02 -1.19 -2.40
C PHE A 130 7.08 0.21 -1.80
N ASP A 131 7.99 1.04 -2.31
CA ASP A 131 8.07 2.46 -1.96
C ASP A 131 7.00 3.29 -2.71
N ASN A 132 7.02 4.60 -2.51
CA ASN A 132 6.07 5.52 -3.14
C ASN A 132 6.24 5.60 -4.67
N ASP A 133 7.43 5.29 -5.17
CA ASP A 133 7.75 5.29 -6.60
C ASP A 133 7.45 3.92 -7.25
N GLY A 134 7.04 2.93 -6.45
CA GLY A 134 6.72 1.57 -6.90
C GLY A 134 7.92 0.62 -6.97
N ASN A 135 9.09 1.01 -6.44
CA ASN A 135 10.25 0.14 -6.37
C ASN A 135 10.14 -0.84 -5.21
N LEU A 136 10.68 -2.04 -5.41
CA LEU A 136 10.69 -3.08 -4.38
C LEU A 136 11.65 -2.74 -3.24
N VAL A 137 11.13 -2.73 -2.01
CA VAL A 137 11.94 -2.58 -0.79
C VAL A 137 12.30 -3.97 -0.25
N GLN A 138 13.43 -4.50 -0.68
CA GLN A 138 13.82 -5.91 -0.46
C GLN A 138 13.94 -6.31 1.02
N GLU A 139 14.31 -5.36 1.89
CA GLU A 139 14.44 -5.57 3.34
C GLU A 139 13.10 -5.50 4.08
N SER A 140 11.99 -5.29 3.37
CA SER A 140 10.68 -5.07 3.98
C SER A 140 9.61 -5.96 3.37
N PHE A 141 8.57 -6.19 4.16
CA PHE A 141 7.39 -6.91 3.74
C PHE A 141 6.13 -6.09 4.04
N ALA A 142 5.10 -6.32 3.25
CA ALA A 142 3.78 -5.73 3.41
C ALA A 142 2.83 -6.75 4.04
N VAL A 143 1.92 -6.27 4.89
CA VAL A 143 0.91 -7.08 5.57
C VAL A 143 -0.47 -6.77 5.00
N TRP A 144 -1.15 -7.82 4.53
CA TRP A 144 -2.42 -7.72 3.82
C TRP A 144 -3.50 -8.52 4.53
N ARG A 145 -4.57 -7.85 4.93
CA ARG A 145 -5.72 -8.50 5.57
C ARG A 145 -6.85 -8.66 4.57
N ARG A 146 -7.56 -9.78 4.64
CA ARG A 146 -8.75 -10.00 3.82
C ARG A 146 -9.92 -9.18 4.36
N GLU A 147 -10.61 -8.48 3.48
CA GLU A 147 -11.83 -7.74 3.79
C GLU A 147 -13.01 -8.73 3.93
N GLU A 148 -13.73 -8.64 5.05
CA GLU A 148 -14.80 -9.60 5.39
C GLU A 148 -16.07 -9.42 4.55
N THR A 149 -16.30 -8.24 3.99
CA THR A 149 -17.46 -7.89 3.14
C THR A 149 -17.60 -8.75 1.88
N TYR A 150 -16.51 -9.36 1.40
CA TYR A 150 -16.55 -10.30 0.28
C TYR A 150 -16.99 -11.72 0.65
N ARG A 151 -17.11 -12.06 1.95
CA ARG A 151 -17.69 -13.35 2.35
C ARG A 151 -19.21 -13.38 2.15
N THR A 152 -19.88 -12.23 2.20
CA THR A 152 -21.35 -12.17 2.21
C THR A 152 -21.99 -12.20 0.81
N HIS A 153 -21.21 -12.05 -0.25
CA HIS A 153 -21.71 -12.07 -1.63
C HIS A 153 -21.50 -13.41 -2.36
N SER A 154 -21.13 -14.47 -1.65
CA SER A 154 -21.26 -15.84 -2.18
C SER A 154 -22.76 -16.15 -2.32
N ARG A 155 -23.27 -15.88 -3.52
CA ARG A 155 -24.53 -16.33 -4.11
C ARG A 155 -25.28 -17.34 -3.22
N LYS A 156 -26.32 -16.87 -2.53
CA LYS A 156 -27.41 -17.77 -2.17
C LYS A 156 -27.92 -18.36 -3.49
N PRO A 157 -28.00 -19.68 -3.68
CA PRO A 157 -28.74 -20.23 -4.80
C PRO A 157 -30.17 -19.72 -4.62
N VAL A 158 -30.66 -18.96 -5.59
CA VAL A 158 -32.09 -18.64 -5.69
C VAL A 158 -32.76 -19.97 -5.92
N LEU A 159 -33.31 -20.57 -4.85
CA LEU A 159 -34.26 -21.66 -4.97
C LEU A 159 -35.49 -21.08 -5.66
N SER A 160 -35.51 -21.14 -6.99
CA SER A 160 -36.72 -20.93 -7.76
C SER A 160 -37.66 -22.09 -7.43
N GLY A 161 -38.50 -21.89 -6.43
CA GLY A 161 -39.62 -22.77 -6.13
C GLY A 161 -40.56 -22.79 -7.34
N ARG A 162 -40.44 -23.82 -8.19
CA ARG A 162 -41.51 -24.18 -9.11
C ARG A 162 -42.57 -24.89 -8.30
N TYR A 163 -43.60 -24.14 -7.92
CA TYR A 163 -44.87 -24.68 -7.51
C TYR A 163 -45.39 -25.62 -8.61
N ARG A 164 -45.66 -26.88 -8.25
CA ARG A 164 -46.46 -27.81 -9.05
C ARG A 164 -47.84 -27.19 -9.29
N ARG A 165 -48.33 -27.26 -10.53
CA ARG A 165 -49.75 -27.32 -10.79
C ARG A 165 -50.01 -28.49 -11.73
N THR A 166 -50.41 -29.60 -11.14
CA THR A 166 -51.18 -30.66 -11.79
C THR A 166 -52.55 -30.11 -12.10
N TYR A 167 -53.01 -30.24 -13.34
CA TYR A 167 -54.35 -30.69 -13.74
C TYR A 167 -54.24 -31.24 -15.15
#